data_AF-A0A3C1KSR2-F1
#
_entry.id   AF-A0A3C1KSR2-F1
#
_cell.length_a   1.000
_cell.length_b   1.000
_cell.length_c   1.000
_cell.angle_alpha   90.00
_cell.angle_beta   90.00
_cell.angle_gamma   90.00
#
_symmetry.space_group_name_H-M   'P 1'
#
loop_
_entity.id
_entity.type
_entity.pdbx_description
1 polymer ?
#
loop_
_entity_poly.entity_id
_entity_poly.type
_entity_poly.pdbx_seq_one_letter_code
_entity_poly.pdbx_strand_id
1 'polypeptide(L)' 'GSCFPKDVRALKHLAEQHGHRAGILTAVHDTNQRQKNKLAERVMERLGADLSGKTIAVWGLSFKPNTDDMREAPSRYLM' A
#
# COMPACT_ATOMS: atom_id res chain seq x y z
N GLY A 1 1.30 2.47 -7.65
CA GLY A 1 1.35 3.25 -8.90
C GLY A 1 1.25 4.73 -8.60
N SER A 2 1.67 5.58 -9.53
CA SER A 2 1.78 7.04 -9.29
C SER A 2 0.46 7.80 -9.21
N CYS A 3 -0.63 7.33 -9.82
CA CYS A 3 -1.87 8.11 -9.95
C CYS A 3 -2.76 8.08 -8.69
N PHE A 4 -3.37 6.95 -8.35
CA PHE A 4 -4.38 6.96 -7.27
C PHE A 4 -3.88 7.45 -5.89
N PRO A 5 -2.68 7.06 -5.40
CA PRO A 5 -2.21 7.56 -4.12
C PRO A 5 -1.99 9.08 -4.10
N LYS A 6 -1.47 9.67 -5.20
CA LYS A 6 -1.25 11.13 -5.26
C LYS A 6 -2.59 11.87 -5.36
N ASP A 7 -3.51 11.38 -6.20
CA ASP A 7 -4.77 12.08 -6.48
C ASP A 7 -5.71 12.05 -5.28
N VAL A 8 -5.79 10.92 -4.55
CA VAL A 8 -6.57 10.79 -3.31
C VAL A 8 -6.02 11.72 -2.22
N ARG A 9 -4.69 11.80 -2.06
CA ARG A 9 -4.07 12.71 -1.08
C ARG A 9 -4.32 14.18 -1.45
N ALA A 10 -4.18 14.53 -2.73
CA ALA A 10 -4.41 15.89 -3.22
C ALA A 10 -5.88 16.32 -3.02
N LEU A 11 -6.84 15.47 -3.38
CA LEU A 11 -8.28 15.77 -3.19
C LEU A 11 -8.66 15.87 -1.71
N LYS A 12 -8.10 15.02 -0.84
CA LYS A 12 -8.28 15.12 0.61
C LYS A 12 -7.77 16.47 1.13
N HIS A 13 -6.55 16.85 0.74
CA HIS A 13 -5.94 18.11 1.15
C HIS A 13 -6.75 19.32 0.67
N LEU A 14 -7.22 19.30 -0.58
CA LEU A 14 -8.06 20.36 -1.14
C LEU A 14 -9.37 20.54 -0.36
N ALA A 15 -10.01 19.44 0.04
CA ALA A 15 -11.22 19.50 0.86
C ALA A 15 -10.93 20.13 2.23
N GLU A 16 -9.84 19.72 2.88
CA GLU A 16 -9.41 20.27 4.19
C GLU A 16 -9.13 21.78 4.11
N GLN A 17 -8.49 22.24 3.03
CA GLN A 17 -8.25 23.66 2.78
C GLN A 17 -9.54 24.49 2.66
N HIS A 18 -10.64 23.87 2.24
CA HIS A 18 -11.96 24.53 2.13
C HIS A 18 -12.85 24.25 3.35
N GLY A 19 -12.29 23.74 4.46
CA GLY A 19 -13.05 23.45 5.68
C GLY A 19 -13.97 22.23 5.58
N HIS A 20 -13.78 21.38 4.57
CA HIS A 20 -14.57 20.17 4.36
C HIS A 20 -13.78 18.92 4.72
N ARG A 21 -14.44 17.98 5.41
CA ARG A 21 -13.86 16.67 5.69
C ARG A 21 -14.15 15.69 4.55
N ALA A 22 -13.11 15.23 3.87
CA ALA A 22 -13.22 14.18 2.86
C ALA A 22 -13.27 12.77 3.49
N GLY A 23 -14.38 12.44 4.16
CA GLY A 23 -14.54 11.19 4.90
C GLY A 23 -14.31 9.93 4.07
N ILE A 24 -14.91 9.84 2.88
CA ILE A 24 -14.76 8.69 1.98
C ILE A 24 -13.31 8.57 1.47
N LEU A 25 -12.72 9.66 1.00
CA LEU A 25 -11.33 9.63 0.50
C LEU A 25 -10.33 9.25 1.59
N THR A 26 -10.58 9.70 2.83
CA THR A 26 -9.79 9.30 4.00
C THR A 26 -9.93 7.79 4.24
N ALA A 27 -11.17 7.27 4.26
CA ALA A 27 -11.40 5.84 4.44
C ALA A 27 -10.77 4.98 3.32
N VAL A 28 -10.80 5.44 2.07
CA VAL A 28 -10.15 4.79 0.92
C VAL A 28 -8.63 4.77 1.12
N HIS A 29 -8.03 5.91 1.48
CA HIS A 29 -6.60 6.01 1.73
C HIS A 29 -6.16 5.06 2.86
N ASP A 30 -6.81 5.15 4.01
CA ASP A 30 -6.43 4.39 5.20
C ASP A 30 -6.62 2.89 5.00
N THR A 31 -7.69 2.49 4.32
CA THR A 31 -7.94 1.09 3.97
C THR A 31 -6.86 0.55 3.03
N ASN A 32 -6.46 1.33 2.02
CA ASN A 32 -5.39 0.94 1.12
C ASN A 32 -4.04 0.83 1.85
N GLN A 33 -3.75 1.73 2.80
CA GLN A 33 -2.52 1.65 3.59
C GLN A 33 -2.47 0.39 4.46
N ARG A 34 -3.58 0.02 5.12
CA ARG A 34 -3.67 -1.25 5.86
C ARG A 34 -3.54 -2.47 4.95
N GLN A 35 -4.17 -2.43 3.77
CA GLN A 35 -4.18 -3.56 2.84
C GLN A 35 -2.78 -3.95 2.35
N LYS A 36 -1.86 -2.98 2.22
CA LYS A 36 -0.47 -3.22 1.81
C LYS A 36 0.28 -4.17 2.77
N ASN A 37 -0.07 -4.20 4.06
CA ASN A 37 0.60 -5.01 5.08
C ASN A 37 0.03 -6.43 5.21
N LYS A 38 -1.19 -6.68 4.73
CA LYS A 38 -1.89 -7.95 4.95
C LYS A 38 -1.13 -9.18 4.44
N LEU A 39 -0.32 -9.05 3.40
CA LEU A 39 0.48 -10.17 2.93
C LEU A 39 1.56 -10.53 3.94
N ALA A 40 2.28 -9.54 4.47
CA ALA A 40 3.29 -9.75 5.52
C ALA A 40 2.66 -10.33 6.80
N GLU A 41 1.52 -9.79 7.22
CA GLU A 41 0.74 -10.31 8.35
C GLU A 41 0.41 -11.80 8.18
N ARG A 42 -0.14 -12.18 7.02
CA ARG A 42 -0.45 -13.59 6.71
C ARG A 42 0.79 -14.49 6.66
N VAL A 43 1.92 -13.99 6.16
CA VAL A 43 3.17 -14.74 6.16
C VAL A 43 3.64 -15.00 7.58
N MET A 44 3.61 -13.98 8.46
CA MET A 44 4.00 -14.11 9.87
C MET A 44 3.04 -15.01 10.65
N GLU A 45 1.73 -14.93 10.41
CA GLU A 45 0.74 -15.84 10.98
C GLU A 45 1.03 -17.31 10.62
N ARG A 46 1.52 -17.55 9.40
CA ARG A 46 1.76 -18.91 8.89
C ARG A 46 3.14 -19.47 9.24
N LEU A 47 4.18 -18.64 9.26
CA LEU A 47 5.58 -19.05 9.38
C LEU A 47 6.22 -18.68 10.73
N GLY A 48 5.51 -17.90 11.55
CA GLY A 48 6.00 -17.32 12.79
C GLY A 48 6.43 -15.86 12.62
N ALA A 49 6.45 -15.11 13.73
CA ALA A 49 6.91 -13.71 13.75
C ALA A 49 8.42 -13.58 13.49
N ASP A 50 9.21 -14.59 13.83
CA ASP A 50 10.63 -14.67 13.50
C ASP A 50 10.81 -15.37 12.15
N LEU A 51 11.20 -14.58 11.15
CA LEU A 51 11.50 -15.05 9.79
C LEU A 51 13.02 -15.22 9.56
N SER A 52 13.85 -15.10 10.59
CA SER A 52 15.30 -15.24 10.48
C SER A 52 15.70 -16.58 9.86
N GLY A 53 16.63 -16.55 8.91
CA GLY A 53 17.11 -17.74 8.20
C GLY A 53 16.11 -18.35 7.20
N LYS A 54 14.91 -17.78 7.03
CA LYS A 54 13.97 -18.21 5.99
C LYS A 54 14.27 -17.50 4.67
N THR A 55 14.16 -18.23 3.57
CA THR A 55 14.19 -17.67 2.22
C THR A 55 12.77 -17.59 1.68
N ILE A 56 12.32 -16.38 1.32
CA ILE A 56 10.98 -16.13 0.79
C ILE A 56 11.11 -15.53 -0.60
N ALA A 57 10.53 -16.20 -1.60
CA ALA A 57 10.48 -15.67 -2.96
C ALA A 57 9.33 -14.67 -3.10
N VAL A 58 9.60 -13.52 -3.73
CA VAL A 58 8.60 -12.50 -4.08
C VAL A 58 8.43 -12.49 -5.59
N TRP A 59 7.26 -12.87 -6.09
CA TRP A 59 6.97 -12.87 -7.52
C TRP A 59 6.02 -11.75 -7.89
N GLY A 60 6.50 -10.80 -8.70
CA GLY A 60 5.81 -9.56 -9.04
C GLY A 60 6.28 -8.40 -8.18
N LEU A 61 6.94 -7.43 -8.82
CA LEU A 61 7.56 -6.29 -8.13
C LEU A 61 6.86 -4.97 -8.45
N SER A 62 6.55 -4.70 -9.71
CA SER A 62 5.89 -3.45 -10.09
C SER A 62 4.45 -3.37 -9.57
N PHE A 63 3.89 -2.16 -9.57
CA PHE A 63 2.57 -1.95 -8.96
C PHE A 63 1.41 -2.60 -9.74
N LYS A 64 1.66 -3.02 -10.99
CA LYS A 64 0.72 -3.72 -11.89
C LYS A 64 1.50 -4.49 -12.97
N PRO A 65 0.87 -5.43 -13.70
CA PRO A 65 1.51 -6.12 -14.81
C PRO A 65 2.02 -5.19 -15.93
N ASN A 66 3.02 -5.66 -16.69
CA ASN A 66 3.54 -5.05 -17.91
C ASN A 66 4.07 -3.60 -17.73
N THR A 67 4.72 -3.33 -16.61
CA THR A 67 5.46 -2.07 -16.36
C THR A 67 6.60 -2.34 -15.37
N ASP A 68 7.64 -1.53 -15.45
CA ASP A 68 8.77 -1.45 -14.51
C ASP A 68 8.54 -0.42 -13.39
N ASP A 69 7.40 0.29 -13.39
CA ASP A 69 7.13 1.35 -12.42
C ASP A 69 6.95 0.78 -11.00
N MET A 70 7.88 1.16 -10.11
CA MET A 70 7.91 0.77 -8.70
C MET A 70 7.28 1.82 -7.76
N ARG A 71 6.77 2.94 -8.30
CA ARG A 71 6.16 3.99 -7.46
C ARG A 71 4.91 3.45 -6.78
N GLU A 72 4.85 3.57 -5.45
CA GLU A 72 3.74 3.09 -4.63
C GLU A 72 3.38 1.61 -4.92
N ALA A 73 4.37 0.78 -5.27
CA ALA A 73 4.17 -0.64 -5.47
C ALA A 73 4.01 -1.35 -4.11
N PRO A 74 3.00 -2.23 -3.92
CA PRO A 74 2.80 -2.95 -2.65
C PRO A 74 3.99 -3.83 -2.26
N SER A 75 4.73 -4.37 -3.22
CA SER A 75 5.94 -5.18 -3.02
C SER A 75 6.99 -4.48 -2.14
N ARG A 76 7.08 -3.14 -2.19
CA ARG A 76 8.01 -2.33 -1.39
C ARG A 76 7.65 -2.24 0.08
N TYR A 77 6.45 -2.63 0.45
CA TYR A 77 5.99 -2.69 1.85
C TYR A 77 6.15 -4.10 2.43
N LEU A 78 6.47 -5.08 1.58
CA LEU A 78 6.74 -6.46 1.98
C LEU A 78 8.23 -6.69 2.31
N MET A 79 9.11 -5.90 1.69
CA MET A 79 10.56 -5.87 1.90
C MET A 79 10.93 -4.93 3.04
#